data_AF-A0A5K7SEB8-F1
#
_entry.id   AF-A0A5K7SEB8-F1
#
_cell.length_a   1.000
_cell.length_b   1.000
_cell.length_c   1.000
_cell.angle_alpha   90.00
_cell.angle_beta   90.00
_cell.angle_gamma   90.00
#
_symmetry.space_group_name_H-M   'P 1'
#
loop_
_entity.id
_entity.type
_entity.pdbx_description
1 polymer ?
#
loop_
_entity_poly.entity_id
_entity_poly.type
_entity_poly.pdbx_seq_one_letter_code
_entity_poly.pdbx_strand_id
1 'polypeptide(L)'
;MSINTEKIRQNADLINPISACPFGEPINECPFIPYYTLNDEREQIMQIDIIPQEELDKLRKFHRACMEKYRNGDWPMKATDVNAR
;
A
#
# COMPACT_ATOMS: atom_id res chain seq x y z
N MET A 1 -6.41 -6.30 -19.57
CA MET A 1 -5.33 -5.28 -19.72
C MET A 1 -4.00 -5.89 -19.31
N SER A 2 -2.88 -5.27 -19.72
CA SER A 2 -1.52 -5.71 -19.37
C SER A 2 -1.07 -5.05 -18.07
N ILE A 3 -0.32 -5.76 -17.22
CA ILE A 3 0.31 -5.17 -16.02
C ILE A 3 1.66 -4.49 -16.32
N ASN A 4 2.09 -4.50 -17.59
CA ASN A 4 3.37 -3.95 -18.03
C ASN A 4 3.23 -2.58 -18.70
N THR A 5 2.22 -1.78 -18.34
CA THR A 5 2.05 -0.43 -18.88
C THR A 5 3.14 0.51 -18.36
N GLU A 6 3.41 1.59 -19.09
CA GLU A 6 4.37 2.61 -18.67
C GLU A 6 3.98 3.23 -17.32
N LYS A 7 2.68 3.49 -17.12
CA LYS A 7 2.16 4.07 -15.87
C LYS A 7 2.36 3.14 -14.67
N ILE A 8 2.16 1.83 -14.84
CA ILE A 8 2.43 0.85 -13.77
C ILE A 8 3.92 0.83 -13.44
N ARG A 9 4.80 0.86 -14.46
CA ARG A 9 6.26 0.89 -14.25
C ARG A 9 6.71 2.14 -13.49
N GLN A 10 6.16 3.30 -13.84
CA GLN A 10 6.46 4.58 -13.17
C GLN A 10 5.95 4.63 -11.72
N ASN A 11 4.93 3.84 -11.40
CA ASN A 11 4.32 3.77 -10.08
C ASN A 11 4.54 2.41 -9.40
N ALA A 12 5.61 1.69 -9.75
CA ALA A 12 5.90 0.35 -9.25
C ALA A 12 6.07 0.29 -7.72
N ASP A 13 6.44 1.42 -7.10
CA ASP A 13 6.53 1.57 -5.65
C ASP A 13 5.18 1.42 -4.94
N LEU A 14 4.08 1.57 -5.67
CA LEU A 14 2.72 1.41 -5.15
C LEU A 14 2.16 -0.01 -5.30
N ILE A 15 2.83 -0.91 -6.05
CA ILE A 15 2.34 -2.28 -6.26
C ILE A 15 2.13 -2.99 -4.92
N ASN A 16 3.17 -3.03 -4.08
CA ASN A 16 3.09 -3.70 -2.79
C ASN A 16 1.98 -3.12 -1.88
N PRO A 17 1.94 -1.80 -1.59
CA PRO A 17 0.92 -1.24 -0.70
C PRO A 17 -0.51 -1.28 -1.28
N ILE A 18 -0.69 -1.38 -2.61
CA ILE A 18 -2.01 -1.59 -3.24
C ILE A 18 -2.48 -3.05 -3.12
N SER A 19 -1.56 -4.01 -3.17
CA SER A 19 -1.90 -5.43 -3.05
C SER A 19 -2.20 -5.84 -1.61
N ALA A 20 -1.41 -5.36 -0.64
CA ALA A 20 -1.61 -5.61 0.78
C ALA A 20 -0.90 -4.56 1.66
N CYS A 21 -1.23 -4.49 2.95
CA CYS A 21 -0.46 -3.67 3.88
C CYS A 21 0.89 -4.36 4.15
N PRO A 22 2.04 -3.70 3.87
CA PRO A 22 3.36 -4.32 4.01
C PRO A 22 3.78 -4.54 5.47
N PHE A 23 2.99 -4.04 6.42
CA PHE A 23 3.25 -4.10 7.86
C PHE A 23 2.25 -4.98 8.63
N GLY A 24 1.43 -5.79 7.95
CA GLY A 24 0.40 -6.60 8.58
C GLY A 24 -0.99 -6.00 8.41
N GLU A 25 -1.68 -5.66 9.50
CA GLU A 25 -3.04 -5.08 9.37
C GLU A 25 -2.95 -3.60 9.03
N PRO A 26 -3.76 -3.12 8.08
CA PRO A 26 -3.92 -1.70 7.87
C PRO A 26 -4.60 -1.04 9.08
N ILE A 27 -4.22 0.20 9.38
CA ILE A 27 -5.01 1.06 10.26
C ILE A 27 -6.39 1.33 9.63
N ASN A 28 -7.42 1.58 10.46
CA ASN A 28 -8.81 1.72 9.99
C ASN A 28 -9.02 2.73 8.85
N GLU A 29 -8.20 3.79 8.80
CA GLU A 29 -8.28 4.86 7.80
C GLU A 29 -7.24 4.72 6.68
N CYS A 30 -6.67 3.52 6.49
CA CYS A 30 -5.69 3.30 5.43
C CYS A 30 -6.34 3.45 4.04
N PRO A 31 -5.85 4.37 3.19
CA PRO A 31 -6.45 4.65 1.88
C PRO A 31 -6.28 3.50 0.88
N PHE A 32 -5.50 2.47 1.23
CA PHE A 32 -5.32 1.27 0.40
C PHE A 32 -6.38 0.19 0.65
N ILE A 33 -7.15 0.27 1.75
CA ILE A 33 -8.20 -0.71 2.09
C ILE A 33 -9.17 -0.98 0.94
N PRO A 34 -9.67 0.02 0.18
CA PRO A 34 -10.58 -0.23 -0.94
C PRO A 34 -10.01 -1.13 -2.03
N TYR A 35 -8.68 -1.23 -2.16
CA TYR A 35 -8.05 -2.12 -3.14
C TYR A 35 -7.92 -3.54 -2.59
N TYR A 36 -7.70 -3.70 -1.28
CA TYR A 36 -7.60 -5.01 -0.65
C TYR A 36 -8.89 -5.84 -0.79
N THR A 37 -10.04 -5.19 -0.86
CA THR A 37 -11.35 -5.85 -1.01
C THR A 37 -11.56 -6.48 -2.38
N LEU A 38 -10.75 -6.15 -3.39
CA LEU A 38 -10.81 -6.75 -4.72
C LEU A 38 -10.41 -8.24 -4.71
N ASN A 39 -9.62 -8.68 -3.72
CA ASN A 39 -9.17 -10.07 -3.54
C ASN A 39 -8.51 -10.72 -4.78
N ASP A 40 -8.05 -9.91 -5.73
CA ASP A 40 -7.29 -10.34 -6.91
C ASP A 40 -6.13 -9.36 -7.12
N GLU A 41 -4.90 -9.87 -6.98
CA GLU A 41 -3.67 -9.06 -7.08
C GLU A 41 -3.51 -8.39 -8.44
N ARG A 42 -3.95 -9.05 -9.51
CA ARG A 42 -3.86 -8.49 -10.85
C ARG A 42 -4.86 -7.35 -11.01
N GLU A 43 -6.08 -7.49 -10.51
CA GLU A 43 -7.09 -6.42 -10.52
C GLU A 43 -6.67 -5.23 -9.65
N GLN A 44 -6.02 -5.49 -8.52
CA GLN A 44 -5.41 -4.48 -7.66
C GLN A 44 -4.34 -3.68 -8.40
N ILE A 45 -3.35 -4.35 -8.99
CA ILE A 45 -2.28 -3.70 -9.75
C ILE A 45 -2.85 -2.91 -10.93
N MET A 46 -3.89 -3.43 -11.59
CA MET A 46 -4.55 -2.73 -12.70
C MET A 46 -5.20 -1.40 -12.27
N GLN A 47 -5.54 -1.21 -10.98
CA GLN A 47 -6.03 0.08 -10.51
C GLN A 47 -5.01 1.20 -10.69
N ILE A 48 -3.71 0.90 -10.66
CA ILE A 48 -2.65 1.91 -10.89
C ILE A 48 -2.82 2.58 -12.27
N ASP A 49 -3.26 1.84 -13.29
CA ASP A 49 -3.44 2.38 -14.63
C ASP A 49 -4.67 3.32 -14.70
N ILE A 50 -5.69 3.05 -13.87
CA ILE A 50 -6.98 3.74 -13.83
C ILE A 50 -6.94 4.99 -12.95
N ILE A 51 -6.32 4.89 -11.76
CA ILE A 51 -6.29 5.96 -10.75
C ILE A 51 -5.56 7.19 -11.32
N PRO A 52 -6.09 8.41 -11.19
CA PRO A 52 -5.39 9.63 -11.59
C PRO A 52 -4.02 9.75 -10.93
N GLN A 53 -3.03 10.28 -11.65
CA GLN A 53 -1.66 10.39 -11.12
C GLN A 53 -1.59 11.19 -9.80
N GLU A 54 -2.41 12.24 -9.65
CA GLU A 54 -2.49 13.02 -8.41
C GLU A 54 -2.90 12.17 -7.19
N GLU A 55 -3.83 11.23 -7.39
CA GLU A 55 -4.25 10.31 -6.33
C GLU A 55 -3.19 9.26 -6.03
N LEU A 56 -2.47 8.77 -7.05
CA LEU A 56 -1.30 7.90 -6.86
C LEU A 56 -0.21 8.62 -6.04
N ASP A 57 0.00 9.92 -6.29
CA ASP A 57 0.98 10.71 -5.53
C ASP A 57 0.56 10.89 -4.07
N LYS A 58 -0.75 11.04 -3.79
CA LYS A 58 -1.30 11.06 -2.42
C LYS A 58 -1.09 9.72 -1.72
N LEU A 59 -1.40 8.60 -2.39
CA LEU A 59 -1.16 7.24 -1.88
C LEU A 59 0.32 7.01 -1.57
N ARG A 60 1.21 7.45 -2.47
CA ARG A 60 2.67 7.38 -2.28
C ARG A 60 3.12 8.16 -1.07
N LYS A 61 2.61 9.39 -0.90
CA LYS A 61 2.94 10.25 0.25
C LYS A 61 2.48 9.59 1.56
N PHE A 62 1.28 9.02 1.59
CA PHE A 62 0.78 8.28 2.75
C PHE A 62 1.67 7.08 3.08
N HIS A 63 1.97 6.23 2.09
CA HIS A 63 2.82 5.05 2.29
C HIS A 63 4.23 5.41 2.78
N ARG A 64 4.82 6.51 2.26
CA ARG A 64 6.11 7.02 2.76
C ARG A 64 6.05 7.42 4.23
N ALA A 65 4.96 8.05 4.69
CA ALA A 65 4.77 8.37 6.10
C ALA A 65 4.63 7.10 6.96
N CYS A 66 3.99 6.05 6.44
CA CYS A 66 3.96 4.74 7.11
C CYS A 66 5.37 4.15 7.28
N MET A 67 6.16 4.14 6.21
CA MET A 67 7.54 3.65 6.22
C MET A 67 8.44 4.45 7.17
N GLU A 68 8.23 5.77 7.28
CA GLU A 68 8.94 6.61 8.24
C GLU A 68 8.62 6.22 9.68
N LYS A 69 7.33 6.11 10.03
CA LYS A 69 6.89 5.63 11.34
C LYS A 69 7.46 4.24 11.66
N TYR A 70 7.43 3.32 10.70
CA TYR A 70 8.00 1.98 10.88
C TYR A 70 9.50 2.01 11.17
N ARG A 71 10.27 2.79 10.40
CA ARG A 71 11.72 2.95 10.62
C ARG A 71 12.06 3.59 11.96
N ASN A 72 11.21 4.46 12.47
CA ASN A 72 11.39 5.13 13.75
C ASN A 72 10.90 4.30 14.95
N GLY A 73 10.23 3.16 14.72
CA GLY A 73 9.64 2.33 15.78
C GLY A 73 8.27 2.82 16.27
N ASP A 74 7.65 3.78 15.57
CA ASP A 74 6.36 4.40 15.91
C ASP A 74 5.16 3.72 15.21
N TRP A 75 5.39 2.64 14.46
CA TRP A 75 4.34 1.92 13.74
C TRP A 75 3.60 0.97 14.67
N PRO A 76 2.25 0.87 14.58
CA PRO A 76 1.49 0.08 15.54
C PRO A 76 1.91 -1.40 15.48
N MET A 77 2.70 -1.82 16.48
CA MET A 77 2.82 -3.21 16.87
C MET A 77 1.41 -3.70 17.24
N LYS A 78 1.00 -4.86 16.74
CA LYS A 78 -0.18 -5.52 17.32
C LYS A 78 0.14 -5.79 18.78
N ALA A 79 -0.88 -5.77 19.65
CA ALA A 79 -0.74 -6.07 21.08
C ALA A 79 -0.11 -7.46 21.40
N THR A 80 0.11 -8.31 20.39
CA THR A 80 0.76 -9.62 20.49
C THR A 80 2.28 -9.59 20.43
N ASP A 81 2.90 -8.48 20.01
CA ASP A 81 4.34 -8.44 19.72
C ASP A 81 5.22 -8.05 20.93
N VAL A 82 4.61 -7.90 22.12
CA VAL A 82 5.34 -7.64 23.37
C VAL A 82 6.04 -8.91 23.93
N ASN A 83 5.95 -10.05 23.24
CA ASN A 83 6.48 -11.35 23.72
C ASN A 83 7.39 -12.10 22.72
N ALA A 84 8.12 -11.40 21.86
CA ALA A 84 9.28 -11.97 21.21
C ALA A 84 10.53 -11.19 21.64
N ARG A 85 11.27 -11.83 22.56
CA ARG A 85 12.55 -11.39 23.11
C ARG A 85 13.61 -11.18 22.04
#